data_AF-A0AAN6GHV0-F1
#
_entry.id   AF-A0AAN6GHV0-F1
#
_cell.length_a   1.000
_cell.length_b   1.000
_cell.length_c   1.000
_cell.angle_alpha   90.00
_cell.angle_beta   90.00
_cell.angle_gamma   90.00
#
_symmetry.space_group_name_H-M   'P 1'
#
loop_
_entity.id
_entity.type
_entity.pdbx_description
1 polymer ?
#
loop_
_entity_poly.entity_id
_entity_poly.type
_entity_poly.pdbx_seq_one_letter_code
_entity_poly.pdbx_strand_id
1 'polypeptide(L)'
;MSVAARVELRDEILYAAEQFVKEKFRHHDPSHDWHHVHRVRQLALHIGTDPTLPRPPDALILELGALFHDLCDRKYLPTETSAQSSSAKAVLQPFFDGLGASGRSAKSGEEGQGEEEEVAGQVGAASIEQVLTPTARATIERIVDNVSWSKDARRRKERAEASARGEDPREINAGREGEQIDWEESCVEFWCVSDADRLDAIGSIGILRCAAFSAIKNRPLHIPPANPQGDSRPPAEQGEGYNGSCIAHFHEKLLLIRGDRLRTEAARAEAERRQASMESFLNELDLEWLVGSQGEQMFRMGQDMADVEAATQELELARGSP
;
A
#
# COMPACT_ATOMS: atom_id res chain seq x y z
N MET A 1 -30.31 -10.97 -20.66
CA MET A 1 -29.56 -11.98 -19.89
C MET A 1 -30.29 -12.24 -18.57
N SER A 2 -30.36 -13.48 -18.10
CA SER A 2 -30.96 -13.80 -16.80
C SER A 2 -30.08 -13.31 -15.64
N VAL A 3 -30.63 -13.19 -14.43
CA VAL A 3 -29.85 -12.81 -13.24
C VAL A 3 -28.74 -13.84 -12.98
N ALA A 4 -29.05 -15.13 -13.09
CA ALA A 4 -28.07 -16.22 -12.91
C ALA A 4 -26.90 -16.11 -13.92
N ALA A 5 -27.21 -15.95 -15.21
CA ALA A 5 -26.17 -15.81 -16.24
C ALA A 5 -25.33 -14.53 -16.04
N ARG A 6 -25.92 -13.47 -15.48
CA ARG A 6 -25.17 -12.25 -15.12
C ARG A 6 -24.20 -12.48 -13.98
N VAL A 7 -24.60 -13.26 -12.98
CA VAL A 7 -23.75 -13.61 -11.83
C VAL A 7 -22.61 -14.53 -12.27
N GLU A 8 -22.92 -15.59 -13.03
CA GLU A 8 -21.91 -16.50 -13.59
C GLU A 8 -20.86 -15.73 -14.41
N LEU A 9 -21.30 -14.86 -15.32
CA LEU A 9 -20.39 -14.07 -16.13
C LEU A 9 -19.54 -13.08 -15.30
N ARG A 10 -20.11 -12.48 -14.25
CA ARG A 10 -19.35 -11.66 -13.30
C ARG A 10 -18.25 -12.48 -12.63
N ASP A 11 -18.59 -13.68 -12.15
CA ASP A 11 -17.65 -14.54 -11.44
C ASP A 11 -16.54 -15.06 -12.37
N GLU A 12 -16.86 -15.35 -13.63
CA GLU A 12 -15.86 -15.67 -14.67
C GLU A 12 -14.88 -14.52 -14.93
N ILE A 13 -15.39 -13.29 -15.05
CA ILE A 13 -14.55 -12.09 -15.25
C ILE A 13 -13.63 -11.89 -14.04
N LEU A 14 -14.16 -12.02 -12.82
CA LEU A 14 -13.38 -11.88 -11.58
C LEU A 14 -12.33 -12.97 -11.45
N TYR A 15 -12.65 -14.21 -11.80
CA TYR A 15 -11.70 -15.31 -11.82
C TYR A 15 -10.56 -15.05 -12.82
N ALA A 16 -10.89 -14.62 -14.05
CA ALA A 16 -9.90 -14.27 -15.05
C ALA A 16 -8.99 -13.11 -14.58
N ALA A 17 -9.57 -12.08 -13.94
CA ALA A 17 -8.82 -10.95 -13.39
C ALA A 17 -7.86 -11.40 -12.29
N GLU A 18 -8.29 -12.29 -11.40
CA GLU A 18 -7.46 -12.87 -10.36
C GLU A 18 -6.28 -13.66 -10.95
N GLN A 19 -6.51 -14.51 -11.96
CA GLN A 19 -5.40 -15.24 -12.60
C GLN A 19 -4.42 -14.29 -13.29
N PHE A 20 -4.94 -13.25 -13.97
CA PHE A 20 -4.12 -12.23 -14.61
C PHE A 20 -3.22 -11.52 -13.61
N VAL A 21 -3.77 -11.10 -12.46
CA VAL A 21 -3.01 -10.44 -11.39
C VAL A 21 -2.00 -11.39 -10.76
N LYS A 22 -2.39 -12.63 -10.41
CA LYS A 22 -1.46 -13.63 -9.85
C LYS A 22 -0.24 -13.85 -10.72
N GLU A 23 -0.43 -13.95 -12.03
CA GLU A 23 0.68 -14.11 -12.97
C GLU A 23 1.58 -12.85 -13.01
N LYS A 24 1.01 -11.65 -13.00
CA LYS A 24 1.79 -10.39 -12.97
C LYS A 24 2.58 -10.21 -11.67
N PHE A 25 2.03 -10.67 -10.55
CA PHE A 25 2.60 -10.53 -9.21
C PHE A 25 3.46 -11.74 -8.78
N ARG A 26 3.62 -12.77 -9.61
CA ARG A 26 4.31 -14.03 -9.24
C ARG A 26 5.75 -13.86 -8.74
N HIS A 27 6.42 -12.79 -9.17
CA HIS A 27 7.81 -12.47 -8.81
C HIS A 27 7.93 -11.22 -7.94
N HIS A 28 6.80 -10.69 -7.45
CA HIS A 28 6.84 -9.57 -6.52
C HIS A 28 7.26 -10.06 -5.15
N ASP A 29 7.91 -9.17 -4.41
CA ASP A 29 8.33 -9.47 -3.07
C ASP A 29 7.17 -9.39 -2.07
N PRO A 30 7.31 -9.95 -0.85
CA PRO A 30 6.23 -10.03 0.13
C PRO A 30 5.62 -8.68 0.55
N SER A 31 6.30 -7.56 0.27
CA SER A 31 5.76 -6.24 0.54
C SER A 31 4.76 -5.76 -0.52
N HIS A 32 4.70 -6.36 -1.71
CA HIS A 32 3.77 -5.96 -2.79
C HIS A 32 3.34 -7.19 -3.63
N ASP A 33 3.08 -8.33 -2.99
CA ASP A 33 2.71 -9.58 -3.66
C ASP A 33 1.20 -9.75 -3.89
N TRP A 34 0.77 -10.93 -4.38
CA TRP A 34 -0.65 -11.27 -4.48
C TRP A 34 -1.41 -11.16 -3.14
N HIS A 35 -0.75 -11.46 -2.01
CA HIS A 35 -1.41 -11.42 -0.71
C HIS A 35 -1.78 -10.00 -0.30
N HIS A 36 -0.97 -9.00 -0.68
CA HIS A 36 -1.34 -7.59 -0.60
C HIS A 36 -2.64 -7.29 -1.35
N VAL A 37 -2.66 -7.60 -2.64
CA VAL A 37 -3.81 -7.31 -3.51
C VAL A 37 -5.08 -7.99 -3.00
N HIS A 38 -4.95 -9.24 -2.54
CA HIS A 38 -6.06 -9.97 -1.97
C HIS A 38 -6.61 -9.32 -0.68
N ARG A 39 -5.74 -8.88 0.23
CA ARG A 39 -6.19 -8.16 1.45
C ARG A 39 -6.85 -6.83 1.11
N VAL A 40 -6.31 -6.09 0.13
CA VAL A 40 -6.92 -4.83 -0.35
C VAL A 40 -8.30 -5.10 -0.95
N ARG A 41 -8.48 -6.15 -1.76
CA ARG A 41 -9.81 -6.56 -2.26
C ARG A 41 -10.78 -6.85 -1.13
N GLN A 42 -10.36 -7.64 -0.13
CA GLN A 42 -11.21 -7.99 1.02
C GLN A 42 -11.59 -6.74 1.84
N LEU A 43 -10.64 -5.83 2.08
CA LEU A 43 -10.90 -4.57 2.78
C LEU A 43 -11.82 -3.65 1.98
N ALA A 44 -11.62 -3.56 0.66
CA ALA A 44 -12.47 -2.75 -0.21
C ALA A 44 -13.92 -3.26 -0.22
N LEU A 45 -14.11 -4.58 -0.26
CA LEU A 45 -15.42 -5.21 -0.13
C LEU A 45 -16.05 -4.96 1.25
N HIS A 46 -15.27 -5.05 2.32
CA HIS A 46 -15.75 -4.74 3.67
C HIS A 46 -16.21 -3.27 3.78
N ILE A 47 -15.38 -2.32 3.35
CA ILE A 47 -15.72 -0.89 3.30
C ILE A 47 -16.95 -0.65 2.43
N GLY A 48 -17.08 -1.38 1.31
CA GLY A 48 -18.25 -1.30 0.43
C GLY A 48 -19.58 -1.70 1.07
N THR A 49 -19.57 -2.34 2.25
CA THR A 49 -20.77 -2.66 3.04
C THR A 49 -21.14 -1.56 4.05
N ASP A 50 -20.34 -0.49 4.16
CA ASP A 50 -20.57 0.60 5.09
C ASP A 50 -21.89 1.34 4.75
N PRO A 51 -22.90 1.35 5.67
CA PRO A 51 -24.18 1.99 5.43
C PRO A 51 -24.10 3.52 5.38
N THR A 52 -22.97 4.12 5.75
CA THR A 52 -22.75 5.57 5.64
C THR A 52 -22.37 6.02 4.23
N LEU A 53 -22.08 5.08 3.31
CA LEU A 53 -21.82 5.40 1.91
C LEU A 53 -23.06 6.05 1.27
N PRO A 54 -22.87 7.04 0.37
CA PRO A 54 -23.99 7.74 -0.27
C PRO A 54 -24.79 6.83 -1.21
N ARG A 55 -24.16 5.74 -1.68
CA ARG A 55 -24.80 4.66 -2.44
C ARG A 55 -23.97 3.37 -2.29
N PRO A 56 -24.58 2.19 -2.48
CA PRO A 56 -23.80 0.97 -2.61
C PRO A 56 -22.87 1.04 -3.84
N PRO A 57 -21.62 0.54 -3.73
CA PRO A 57 -20.72 0.42 -4.87
C PRO A 57 -21.19 -0.64 -5.86
N ASP A 58 -20.85 -0.47 -7.14
CA ASP A 58 -20.91 -1.56 -8.11
C ASP A 58 -19.84 -2.60 -7.75
N ALA A 59 -20.28 -3.82 -7.43
CA ALA A 59 -19.40 -4.87 -6.94
C ALA A 59 -18.31 -5.27 -7.95
N LEU A 60 -18.62 -5.28 -9.25
CA LEU A 60 -17.63 -5.65 -10.27
C LEU A 60 -16.57 -4.55 -10.44
N ILE A 61 -16.98 -3.28 -10.48
CA ILE A 61 -16.05 -2.15 -10.56
C ILE A 61 -15.17 -2.10 -9.31
N LEU A 62 -15.75 -2.28 -8.12
CA LEU A 62 -15.03 -2.28 -6.85
C LEU A 62 -13.96 -3.38 -6.80
N GLU A 63 -14.33 -4.61 -7.12
CA GLU A 63 -13.40 -5.74 -7.06
C GLU A 63 -12.32 -5.68 -8.14
N LEU A 64 -12.67 -5.33 -9.38
CA LEU A 64 -11.66 -5.16 -10.44
C LEU A 64 -10.75 -3.97 -10.14
N GLY A 65 -11.29 -2.86 -9.62
CA GLY A 65 -10.50 -1.72 -9.16
C GLY A 65 -9.48 -2.12 -8.09
N ALA A 66 -9.89 -2.93 -7.10
CA ALA A 66 -8.99 -3.44 -6.07
C ALA A 66 -7.97 -4.46 -6.60
N LEU A 67 -8.37 -5.39 -7.48
CA LEU A 67 -7.48 -6.37 -8.07
C LEU A 67 -6.37 -5.71 -8.92
N PHE A 68 -6.70 -4.62 -9.61
CA PHE A 68 -5.80 -3.98 -10.57
C PHE A 68 -5.01 -2.79 -10.00
N HIS A 69 -5.32 -2.36 -8.77
CA HIS A 69 -4.86 -1.10 -8.20
C HIS A 69 -3.33 -0.89 -8.25
N ASP A 70 -2.55 -1.96 -8.11
CA ASP A 70 -1.09 -1.92 -7.99
C ASP A 70 -0.35 -2.38 -9.27
N LEU A 71 -1.08 -2.74 -10.33
CA LEU A 71 -0.49 -3.18 -11.62
C LEU A 71 0.33 -2.10 -12.33
N CYS A 72 0.13 -0.82 -11.97
CA CYS A 72 0.82 0.32 -12.57
C CYS A 72 2.02 0.81 -11.74
N ASP A 73 2.45 0.12 -10.67
CA ASP A 73 3.61 0.56 -9.88
C ASP A 73 4.92 0.40 -10.69
N ARG A 74 5.51 1.56 -11.03
CA ARG A 74 6.77 1.68 -11.78
C ARG A 74 7.96 1.03 -11.07
N LYS A 75 7.88 0.76 -9.76
CA LYS A 75 8.94 0.06 -9.01
C LYS A 75 9.17 -1.37 -9.50
N TYR A 76 8.18 -1.99 -10.14
CA TYR A 76 8.21 -3.39 -10.56
C TYR A 76 8.06 -3.58 -12.08
N LEU A 77 8.00 -2.48 -12.85
CA LEU A 77 8.03 -2.54 -14.31
C LEU A 77 9.46 -2.76 -14.81
N PRO A 78 9.71 -3.66 -15.78
CA PRO A 78 11.05 -3.90 -16.34
C PRO A 78 11.65 -2.62 -16.92
N THR A 79 12.91 -2.36 -16.59
CA THR A 79 13.68 -1.16 -16.97
C THR A 79 13.77 -0.95 -18.48
N GLU A 80 13.62 -2.01 -19.29
CA GLU A 80 13.66 -1.97 -20.75
C GLU A 80 12.34 -1.52 -21.40
N THR A 81 11.26 -1.38 -20.63
CA THR A 81 10.00 -0.82 -21.12
C THR A 81 10.09 0.71 -21.10
N SER A 82 10.94 1.27 -21.95
CA SER A 82 11.03 2.72 -22.12
C SER A 82 9.69 3.27 -22.61
N ALA A 83 9.01 4.05 -21.78
CA ALA A 83 7.95 4.98 -22.15
C ALA A 83 6.67 4.41 -22.84
N GLN A 84 6.47 3.10 -22.92
CA GLN A 84 5.18 2.53 -23.30
C GLN A 84 4.24 2.51 -22.08
N SER A 85 3.69 3.69 -21.81
CA SER A 85 2.53 4.03 -20.98
C SER A 85 2.31 3.19 -19.71
N SER A 86 2.79 3.70 -18.56
CA SER A 86 2.39 3.27 -17.22
C SER A 86 0.92 3.60 -16.89
N SER A 87 0.07 3.82 -17.89
CA SER A 87 -1.35 4.14 -17.68
C SER A 87 -2.13 2.85 -17.46
N ALA A 88 -3.14 2.93 -16.60
CA ALA A 88 -4.04 1.80 -16.36
C ALA A 88 -4.61 1.22 -17.65
N LYS A 89 -4.99 2.09 -18.60
CA LYS A 89 -5.51 1.66 -19.91
C LYS A 89 -4.54 0.72 -20.65
N ALA A 90 -3.27 1.09 -20.76
CA ALA A 90 -2.29 0.27 -21.50
C ALA A 90 -1.99 -1.06 -20.79
N VAL A 91 -1.93 -1.04 -19.45
CA VAL A 91 -1.64 -2.22 -18.63
C VAL A 91 -2.81 -3.20 -18.62
N LEU A 92 -4.05 -2.71 -18.65
CA LEU A 92 -5.28 -3.50 -18.61
C LEU A 92 -5.80 -3.92 -19.98
N GLN A 93 -5.34 -3.27 -21.06
CA GLN A 93 -5.77 -3.62 -22.43
C GLN A 93 -5.61 -5.11 -22.75
N PRO A 94 -4.49 -5.80 -22.44
CA PRO A 94 -4.35 -7.23 -22.72
C PRO A 94 -5.35 -8.10 -21.96
N PHE A 95 -5.74 -7.69 -20.75
CA PHE A 95 -6.78 -8.38 -20.00
C PHE A 95 -8.13 -8.21 -20.68
N PHE A 96 -8.53 -6.98 -21.02
CA PHE A 96 -9.82 -6.72 -21.65
C PHE A 96 -9.94 -7.34 -23.05
N ASP A 97 -8.86 -7.37 -23.83
CA ASP A 97 -8.82 -8.01 -25.16
C ASP A 97 -8.88 -9.54 -25.05
N GLY A 98 -8.36 -10.11 -23.96
CA GLY A 98 -8.41 -11.55 -23.69
C GLY A 98 -9.77 -12.06 -23.18
N LEU A 99 -10.64 -11.17 -22.72
CA LEU A 99 -11.99 -11.53 -22.27
C LEU A 99 -12.82 -12.06 -23.45
N GLY A 100 -13.29 -13.31 -23.35
CA GLY A 100 -14.06 -13.99 -24.39
C GLY A 100 -13.23 -14.87 -25.34
N ALA A 101 -11.90 -14.79 -25.29
CA ALA A 101 -11.02 -15.75 -25.99
C ALA A 101 -10.76 -17.02 -25.16
N SER A 102 -10.97 -16.96 -23.84
CA SER A 102 -10.80 -18.09 -22.93
C SER A 102 -12.04 -18.98 -22.93
N GLY A 103 -12.16 -19.86 -23.91
CA GLY A 103 -13.01 -21.04 -23.79
C GLY A 103 -12.37 -22.01 -22.79
N ARG A 104 -13.09 -22.33 -21.71
CA ARG A 104 -12.83 -23.37 -20.69
C ARG A 104 -11.40 -23.90 -20.60
N SER A 105 -10.67 -23.52 -19.55
CA SER A 105 -9.70 -24.41 -18.91
C SER A 105 -10.26 -24.83 -17.55
N ALA A 106 -11.13 -25.84 -17.56
CA ALA A 106 -11.65 -26.44 -16.33
C ALA A 106 -10.63 -27.43 -15.74
N LYS A 107 -10.49 -27.35 -14.41
CA LYS A 107 -10.23 -28.44 -13.45
C LYS A 107 -9.26 -29.55 -13.87
N SER A 108 -8.06 -29.53 -13.31
CA SER A 108 -7.26 -30.74 -13.13
C SER A 108 -7.82 -31.61 -11.99
N GLY A 109 -8.23 -32.84 -12.32
CA GLY A 109 -8.26 -33.97 -11.40
C GLY A 109 -9.64 -34.57 -11.10
N GLU A 110 -10.12 -35.47 -11.96
CA GLU A 110 -10.45 -36.86 -11.61
C GLU A 110 -10.95 -37.62 -12.86
N GLU A 111 -10.38 -38.81 -13.06
CA GLU A 111 -10.69 -39.71 -14.18
C GLU A 111 -12.09 -40.31 -14.02
N GLY A 112 -12.95 -40.08 -15.00
CA GLY A 112 -14.26 -40.73 -15.11
C GLY A 112 -14.77 -40.63 -16.54
N GLN A 113 -14.71 -41.75 -17.28
CA GLN A 113 -15.21 -41.85 -18.64
C GLN A 113 -16.75 -41.81 -18.64
N GLY A 114 -17.31 -40.81 -19.32
CA GLY A 114 -18.72 -40.71 -19.66
C GLY A 114 -18.88 -39.71 -20.79
N GLU A 115 -19.33 -40.18 -21.95
CA GLU A 115 -19.68 -39.34 -23.10
C GLU A 115 -20.90 -38.49 -22.72
N GLU A 116 -20.68 -37.21 -22.42
CA GLU A 116 -21.74 -36.20 -22.38
C GLU A 116 -21.49 -35.17 -23.50
N GLU A 117 -22.52 -35.02 -24.32
CA GLU A 117 -22.62 -34.10 -25.45
C GLU A 117 -22.48 -32.65 -24.94
N GLU A 118 -21.29 -32.07 -25.12
CA GLU A 118 -20.93 -30.75 -24.58
C GLU A 118 -21.53 -29.63 -25.45
N VAL A 119 -22.67 -29.06 -25.01
CA VAL A 119 -23.22 -27.83 -25.58
C VAL A 119 -22.33 -26.65 -25.16
N ALA A 120 -21.29 -26.38 -25.95
CA ALA A 120 -20.36 -25.28 -25.76
C ALA A 120 -21.03 -23.93 -26.06
N GLY A 121 -21.52 -23.23 -25.03
CA GLY A 121 -21.89 -21.83 -25.13
C GLY A 121 -20.65 -20.96 -25.11
N GLN A 122 -20.21 -20.45 -26.27
CA GLN A 122 -19.24 -19.36 -26.33
C GLN A 122 -19.82 -18.14 -25.61
N VAL A 123 -19.16 -17.67 -24.54
CA VAL A 123 -19.45 -16.36 -23.97
C VAL A 123 -18.95 -15.31 -24.96
N GLY A 124 -19.84 -14.88 -25.86
CA GLY A 124 -19.52 -13.89 -26.88
C GLY A 124 -19.18 -12.54 -26.25
N ALA A 125 -18.32 -11.76 -26.92
CA ALA A 125 -17.94 -10.40 -26.51
C ALA A 125 -19.14 -9.50 -26.18
N ALA A 126 -20.27 -9.68 -26.89
CA ALA A 126 -21.52 -8.98 -26.64
C ALA A 126 -22.14 -9.27 -25.26
N SER A 127 -21.94 -10.47 -24.70
CA SER A 127 -22.39 -10.82 -23.35
C SER A 127 -21.52 -10.15 -22.29
N ILE A 128 -20.19 -10.09 -22.51
CA ILE A 128 -19.25 -9.41 -21.60
C ILE A 128 -19.57 -7.93 -21.52
N GLU A 129 -19.86 -7.26 -22.64
CA GLU A 129 -20.22 -5.83 -22.65
C GLU A 129 -21.52 -5.51 -21.89
N GLN A 130 -22.44 -6.48 -21.72
CA GLN A 130 -23.65 -6.30 -20.89
C GLN A 130 -23.34 -6.24 -19.39
N VAL A 131 -22.19 -6.77 -18.96
CA VAL A 131 -21.76 -6.79 -17.56
C VAL A 131 -20.66 -5.78 -17.31
N LEU A 132 -19.64 -5.78 -18.15
CA LEU A 132 -18.48 -4.91 -18.10
C LEU A 132 -18.53 -3.89 -19.24
N THR A 133 -19.40 -2.89 -19.06
CA THR A 133 -19.64 -1.82 -20.03
C THR A 133 -18.39 -0.96 -20.26
N PRO A 134 -18.29 -0.23 -21.40
CA PRO A 134 -17.19 0.69 -21.64
C PRO A 134 -17.02 1.73 -20.54
N THR A 135 -18.13 2.23 -19.97
CA THR A 135 -18.10 3.17 -18.83
C THR A 135 -17.55 2.53 -17.56
N ALA A 136 -17.91 1.27 -17.29
CA ALA A 136 -17.35 0.53 -16.15
C ALA A 136 -15.83 0.33 -16.32
N ARG A 137 -15.38 -0.05 -17.52
CA ARG A 137 -13.94 -0.18 -17.84
C ARG A 137 -13.18 1.13 -17.63
N ALA A 138 -13.71 2.23 -18.17
CA ALA A 138 -13.12 3.56 -17.99
C ALA A 138 -13.07 3.98 -16.52
N THR A 139 -14.09 3.60 -15.73
CA THR A 139 -14.09 3.85 -14.28
C THR A 139 -13.00 3.05 -13.57
N ILE A 140 -12.85 1.76 -13.90
CA ILE A 140 -11.79 0.89 -13.36
C ILE A 140 -10.41 1.45 -13.69
N GLU A 141 -10.16 1.80 -14.96
CA GLU A 141 -8.90 2.42 -15.38
C GLU A 141 -8.62 3.71 -14.59
N ARG A 142 -9.63 4.57 -14.42
CA ARG A 142 -9.50 5.83 -13.67
C ARG A 142 -9.24 5.60 -12.18
N ILE A 143 -9.82 4.57 -11.58
CA ILE A 143 -9.51 4.14 -10.20
C ILE A 143 -8.03 3.78 -10.11
N VAL A 144 -7.56 2.85 -10.94
CA VAL A 144 -6.17 2.35 -10.93
C VAL A 144 -5.16 3.49 -11.15
N ASP A 145 -5.47 4.46 -12.00
CA ASP A 145 -4.59 5.60 -12.22
C ASP A 145 -4.51 6.57 -11.02
N ASN A 146 -5.44 6.52 -10.07
CA ASN A 146 -5.60 7.56 -9.03
C ASN A 146 -5.51 7.08 -7.57
N VAL A 147 -5.48 5.77 -7.32
CA VAL A 147 -5.40 5.17 -5.97
C VAL A 147 -4.08 5.42 -5.23
N SER A 148 -2.97 5.54 -5.96
CA SER A 148 -1.63 5.67 -5.38
C SER A 148 -1.47 6.85 -4.41
N TRP A 149 -0.92 6.57 -3.21
CA TRP A 149 -0.60 7.57 -2.18
C TRP A 149 0.22 8.75 -2.72
N SER A 150 1.29 8.49 -3.49
CA SER A 150 2.18 9.55 -3.96
C SER A 150 1.48 10.52 -4.91
N LYS A 151 0.59 10.02 -5.77
CA LYS A 151 -0.21 10.87 -6.66
C LYS A 151 -1.19 11.74 -5.88
N ASP A 152 -1.87 11.15 -4.91
CA ASP A 152 -2.82 11.83 -4.04
C ASP A 152 -2.16 12.87 -3.12
N ALA A 153 -1.03 12.54 -2.50
CA ALA A 153 -0.25 13.46 -1.66
C ALA A 153 0.21 14.70 -2.46
N ARG A 154 0.68 14.49 -3.70
CA ARG A 154 1.04 15.57 -4.61
C ARG A 154 -0.15 16.47 -4.95
N ARG A 155 -1.29 15.89 -5.36
CA ARG A 155 -2.51 16.67 -5.66
C ARG A 155 -2.97 17.49 -4.46
N ARG A 156 -3.00 16.89 -3.27
CA ARG A 156 -3.38 17.61 -2.03
C ARG A 156 -2.44 18.77 -1.72
N LYS A 157 -1.14 18.60 -1.94
CA LYS A 157 -0.15 19.68 -1.79
C LYS A 157 -0.41 20.81 -2.80
N GLU A 158 -0.56 20.48 -4.08
CA GLU A 158 -0.86 21.47 -5.14
C GLU A 158 -2.16 22.25 -4.84
N ARG A 159 -3.22 21.56 -4.41
CA ARG A 159 -4.49 22.18 -3.99
C ARG A 159 -4.30 23.12 -2.79
N ALA A 160 -3.57 22.68 -1.77
CA ALA A 160 -3.31 23.50 -0.58
C ALA A 160 -2.48 24.75 -0.90
N GLU A 161 -1.49 24.62 -1.78
CA GLU A 161 -0.68 25.75 -2.24
C GLU A 161 -1.51 26.76 -3.05
N ALA A 162 -2.44 26.30 -3.89
CA ALA A 162 -3.36 27.18 -4.60
C ALA A 162 -4.30 27.93 -3.64
N SER A 163 -4.92 27.22 -2.70
CA SER A 163 -5.74 27.86 -1.67
C SER A 163 -4.96 28.88 -0.83
N ALA A 164 -3.68 28.60 -0.52
CA ALA A 164 -2.82 29.54 0.19
C ALA A 164 -2.51 30.81 -0.62
N ARG A 165 -2.58 30.75 -1.97
CA ARG A 165 -2.50 31.92 -2.86
C ARG A 165 -3.85 32.63 -3.06
N GLY A 166 -4.93 32.13 -2.46
CA GLY A 166 -6.29 32.65 -2.65
C GLY A 166 -6.93 32.21 -3.98
N GLU A 167 -6.36 31.22 -4.65
CA GLU A 167 -6.91 30.61 -5.86
C GLU A 167 -7.91 29.50 -5.48
N ASP A 168 -8.97 29.33 -6.27
CA ASP A 168 -9.84 28.15 -6.16
C ASP A 168 -9.13 26.93 -6.78
N PRO A 169 -8.88 25.84 -6.03
CA PRO A 169 -8.27 24.65 -6.57
C PRO A 169 -9.03 24.03 -7.75
N ARG A 170 -10.35 24.24 -7.85
CA ARG A 170 -11.16 23.73 -8.97
C ARG A 170 -10.83 24.42 -10.30
N GLU A 171 -10.30 25.64 -10.27
CA GLU A 171 -9.96 26.42 -11.47
C GLU A 171 -8.56 26.13 -12.02
N ILE A 172 -7.75 25.33 -11.30
CA ILE A 172 -6.40 24.94 -11.73
C ILE A 172 -6.47 24.16 -13.05
N ASN A 173 -5.45 24.34 -13.91
CA ASN A 173 -5.30 23.62 -15.18
C ASN A 173 -6.48 23.81 -16.15
N ALA A 174 -7.07 25.01 -16.15
CA ALA A 174 -8.26 25.37 -16.93
C ALA A 174 -9.48 24.51 -16.57
N GLY A 175 -9.76 24.35 -15.27
CA GLY A 175 -10.93 23.62 -14.77
C GLY A 175 -10.77 22.09 -14.72
N ARG A 176 -9.70 21.53 -15.30
CA ARG A 176 -9.44 20.08 -15.27
C ARG A 176 -9.29 19.51 -13.86
N GLU A 177 -8.79 20.32 -12.93
CA GLU A 177 -8.71 19.89 -11.53
C GLU A 177 -10.09 19.83 -10.87
N GLY A 178 -11.01 20.72 -11.24
CA GLY A 178 -12.43 20.64 -10.85
C GLY A 178 -13.07 19.32 -11.26
N GLU A 179 -12.91 18.90 -12.53
CA GLU A 179 -13.40 17.61 -13.01
C GLU A 179 -12.78 16.41 -12.27
N GLN A 180 -11.53 16.55 -11.81
CA GLN A 180 -10.86 15.54 -11.00
C GLN A 180 -11.42 15.49 -9.59
N ILE A 181 -11.61 16.64 -8.95
CA ILE A 181 -12.22 16.77 -7.63
C ILE A 181 -13.64 16.19 -7.66
N ASP A 182 -14.47 16.60 -8.62
CA ASP A 182 -15.86 16.14 -8.73
C ASP A 182 -15.97 14.62 -8.88
N TRP A 183 -15.06 14.01 -9.65
CA TRP A 183 -15.00 12.54 -9.76
C TRP A 183 -14.50 11.89 -8.47
N GLU A 184 -13.43 12.43 -7.87
CA GLU A 184 -12.91 11.95 -6.59
C GLU A 184 -13.93 12.08 -5.46
N GLU A 185 -14.90 12.99 -5.55
CA GLU A 185 -15.99 13.23 -4.59
C GLU A 185 -17.26 12.43 -4.90
N SER A 186 -17.37 11.79 -6.08
CA SER A 186 -18.59 11.08 -6.48
C SER A 186 -18.41 9.57 -6.69
N CYS A 187 -17.18 9.10 -6.89
CA CYS A 187 -16.90 7.69 -7.13
C CYS A 187 -16.68 6.91 -5.81
N VAL A 188 -17.73 6.26 -5.31
CA VAL A 188 -17.66 5.46 -4.08
C VAL A 188 -16.75 4.23 -4.23
N GLU A 189 -16.66 3.65 -5.42
CA GLU A 189 -15.76 2.53 -5.70
C GLU A 189 -14.30 2.97 -5.54
N PHE A 190 -13.96 4.16 -6.04
CA PHE A 190 -12.66 4.78 -5.80
C PHE A 190 -12.42 4.97 -4.30
N TRP A 191 -13.40 5.45 -3.54
CA TRP A 191 -13.25 5.64 -2.09
C TRP A 191 -12.87 4.34 -1.39
N CYS A 192 -13.62 3.28 -1.65
CA CYS A 192 -13.42 1.98 -1.03
C CYS A 192 -12.04 1.40 -1.37
N VAL A 193 -11.63 1.42 -2.64
CA VAL A 193 -10.31 0.90 -3.07
C VAL A 193 -9.18 1.74 -2.48
N SER A 194 -9.30 3.06 -2.56
CA SER A 194 -8.29 4.02 -2.11
C SER A 194 -8.08 3.95 -0.60
N ASP A 195 -9.16 3.82 0.18
CA ASP A 195 -9.07 3.63 1.63
C ASP A 195 -8.52 2.24 1.98
N ALA A 196 -8.97 1.18 1.29
CA ALA A 196 -8.50 -0.19 1.53
C ALA A 196 -6.98 -0.35 1.32
N ASP A 197 -6.44 0.20 0.23
CA ASP A 197 -4.99 0.21 -0.05
C ASP A 197 -4.21 0.93 1.06
N ARG A 198 -4.69 2.11 1.47
CA ARG A 198 -4.09 2.87 2.58
C ARG A 198 -4.13 2.12 3.91
N LEU A 199 -5.23 1.44 4.21
CA LEU A 199 -5.34 0.65 5.43
C LEU A 199 -4.36 -0.52 5.46
N ASP A 200 -4.14 -1.22 4.33
CA ASP A 200 -3.18 -2.34 4.26
C ASP A 200 -1.72 -1.88 4.45
N ALA A 201 -1.44 -0.59 4.27
CA ALA A 201 -0.13 0.01 4.54
C ALA A 201 0.15 0.31 6.03
N ILE A 202 -0.87 0.25 6.91
CA ILE A 202 -0.74 0.58 8.34
C ILE A 202 -1.13 -0.60 9.25
N GLY A 203 -0.91 -0.43 10.55
CA GLY A 203 -1.13 -1.47 11.56
C GLY A 203 -0.08 -2.59 11.49
N SER A 204 -0.41 -3.76 12.04
CA SER A 204 0.54 -4.89 12.15
C SER A 204 1.07 -5.36 10.80
N ILE A 205 0.21 -5.44 9.79
CA ILE A 205 0.61 -5.78 8.41
C ILE A 205 1.48 -4.68 7.82
N GLY A 206 1.14 -3.41 8.05
CA GLY A 206 1.97 -2.27 7.64
C GLY A 206 3.39 -2.32 8.20
N ILE A 207 3.54 -2.66 9.48
CA ILE A 207 4.85 -2.84 10.15
C ILE A 207 5.66 -3.93 9.43
N LEU A 208 5.07 -5.11 9.20
CA LEU A 208 5.73 -6.23 8.52
C LEU A 208 6.14 -5.88 7.08
N ARG A 209 5.24 -5.24 6.33
CA ARG A 209 5.49 -4.82 4.94
C ARG A 209 6.62 -3.79 4.86
N CYS A 210 6.63 -2.83 5.78
CA CYS A 210 7.65 -1.80 5.84
C CYS A 210 9.04 -2.40 6.11
N ALA A 211 9.13 -3.34 7.05
CA ALA A 211 10.36 -4.07 7.35
C ALA A 211 10.81 -4.94 6.16
N ALA A 212 9.88 -5.69 5.54
CA ALA A 212 10.17 -6.53 4.38
C ALA A 212 10.72 -5.70 3.21
N PHE A 213 10.04 -4.61 2.84
CA PHE A 213 10.51 -3.72 1.77
C PHE A 213 11.88 -3.12 2.10
N SER A 214 12.10 -2.71 3.35
CA SER A 214 13.38 -2.16 3.80
C SER A 214 14.50 -3.19 3.67
N ALA A 215 14.27 -4.44 4.06
CA ALA A 215 15.24 -5.53 3.91
C ALA A 215 15.63 -5.76 2.44
N ILE A 216 14.66 -5.78 1.53
CA ILE A 216 14.90 -5.98 0.09
C ILE A 216 15.66 -4.80 -0.53
N LYS A 217 15.41 -3.58 -0.05
CA LYS A 217 16.14 -2.39 -0.47
C LYS A 217 17.44 -2.18 0.31
N ASN A 218 17.84 -3.12 1.15
CA ASN A 218 19.03 -3.04 2.00
C ASN A 218 19.10 -1.74 2.81
N ARG A 219 17.96 -1.35 3.39
CA ARG A 219 17.79 -0.17 4.22
C ARG A 219 17.91 -0.53 5.70
N PRO A 220 18.61 0.28 6.52
CA PRO A 220 18.64 0.10 7.96
C PRO A 220 17.22 0.05 8.53
N LEU A 221 16.96 -0.80 9.53
CA LEU A 221 15.65 -0.84 10.15
C LEU A 221 15.42 0.40 11.02
N HIS A 222 16.36 0.73 11.90
CA HIS A 222 16.26 1.86 12.83
C HIS A 222 17.60 2.59 12.96
N ILE A 223 17.53 3.93 13.09
CA ILE A 223 18.64 4.89 13.19
C ILE A 223 18.26 5.84 14.33
N PRO A 224 18.86 5.73 15.54
CA PRO A 224 18.42 6.45 16.74
C PRO A 224 18.87 7.93 16.86
N PRO A 225 18.47 8.64 17.93
CA PRO A 225 18.72 10.08 18.10
C PRO A 225 20.03 10.70 18.54
N ALA A 226 20.91 9.94 19.15
CA ALA A 226 22.03 10.56 19.85
C ALA A 226 23.36 10.29 19.13
N ASN A 227 23.71 11.05 18.08
CA ASN A 227 25.07 10.97 17.50
C ASN A 227 25.69 12.29 16.99
N PRO A 228 26.50 12.97 17.84
CA PRO A 228 27.22 14.20 17.53
C PRO A 228 28.37 14.12 16.50
N GLN A 229 28.81 12.93 16.04
CA GLN A 229 30.00 12.78 15.19
C GLN A 229 29.82 12.00 13.87
N GLY A 230 28.66 11.38 13.59
CA GLY A 230 28.49 10.73 12.28
C GLY A 230 27.34 9.77 12.04
N ASP A 231 26.66 9.22 13.04
CA ASP A 231 25.70 8.11 12.82
C ASP A 231 24.41 8.24 13.62
N SER A 232 23.30 8.66 13.00
CA SER A 232 21.95 8.66 13.59
C SER A 232 21.68 9.79 14.62
N ARG A 233 20.89 10.81 14.23
CA ARG A 233 20.25 11.77 15.18
C ARG A 233 18.76 11.97 14.84
N PRO A 234 17.77 11.96 15.79
CA PRO A 234 16.81 13.09 15.85
C PRO A 234 16.80 13.86 17.21
N PRO A 235 15.83 14.74 17.60
CA PRO A 235 14.36 14.76 17.44
C PRO A 235 13.80 15.93 16.58
N ALA A 236 12.66 15.67 15.93
CA ALA A 236 11.57 16.60 15.57
C ALA A 236 11.76 17.76 14.58
N GLU A 237 12.96 18.18 14.16
CA GLU A 237 13.08 19.30 13.20
C GLU A 237 14.25 19.12 12.20
N GLN A 238 13.94 19.28 10.90
CA GLN A 238 14.81 19.79 9.81
C GLN A 238 15.72 18.81 9.01
N GLY A 239 15.44 18.73 7.69
CA GLY A 239 16.42 18.44 6.63
C GLY A 239 15.94 17.47 5.52
N GLU A 240 16.00 17.88 4.25
CA GLU A 240 16.07 16.94 3.11
C GLU A 240 17.32 16.09 3.30
N GLY A 241 17.19 14.83 3.77
CA GLY A 241 18.37 14.17 4.34
C GLY A 241 18.15 13.04 5.34
N TYR A 242 16.95 12.86 5.90
CA TYR A 242 16.63 11.83 6.91
C TYR A 242 16.54 10.40 6.34
N ASN A 243 17.49 10.05 5.46
CA ASN A 243 17.24 9.27 4.27
C ASN A 243 17.32 7.76 4.49
N GLY A 244 16.17 7.16 4.79
CA GLY A 244 15.87 5.83 4.25
C GLY A 244 15.98 4.65 5.19
N SER A 245 15.78 4.82 6.51
CA SER A 245 15.53 3.67 7.40
C SER A 245 14.06 3.21 7.35
N CYS A 246 13.78 2.01 7.84
CA CYS A 246 12.42 1.50 7.98
C CYS A 246 11.58 2.41 8.89
N ILE A 247 12.11 2.78 10.07
CA ILE A 247 11.40 3.64 11.02
C ILE A 247 11.23 5.07 10.52
N ALA A 248 12.18 5.61 9.75
CA ALA A 248 11.97 6.92 9.09
C ALA A 248 10.70 6.90 8.22
N HIS A 249 10.43 5.80 7.51
CA HIS A 249 9.23 5.67 6.68
C HIS A 249 7.91 5.70 7.47
N PHE A 250 7.93 5.32 8.76
CA PHE A 250 6.75 5.45 9.62
C PHE A 250 6.35 6.92 9.72
N HIS A 251 7.30 7.79 10.06
CA HIS A 251 7.04 9.23 10.24
C HIS A 251 6.80 9.97 8.91
N GLU A 252 7.53 9.59 7.85
CA GLU A 252 7.39 10.20 6.54
C GLU A 252 6.05 9.91 5.86
N LYS A 253 5.46 8.74 6.14
CA LYS A 253 4.28 8.26 5.43
C LYS A 253 3.27 7.56 6.33
N LEU A 254 3.64 6.47 7.00
CA LEU A 254 2.64 5.55 7.55
C LEU A 254 1.80 6.20 8.67
N LEU A 255 2.41 7.01 9.53
CA LEU A 255 1.73 7.77 10.58
C LEU A 255 0.92 8.96 10.02
N LEU A 256 1.11 9.31 8.75
CA LEU A 256 0.29 10.33 8.07
C LEU A 256 -1.03 9.74 7.54
N ILE A 257 -1.18 8.42 7.49
CA ILE A 257 -2.41 7.74 7.06
C ILE A 257 -3.39 7.65 8.24
N ARG A 258 -3.97 8.79 8.62
CA ARG A 258 -4.94 8.91 9.71
C ARG A 258 -6.36 9.09 9.16
N GLY A 259 -7.37 9.10 10.03
CA GLY A 259 -8.77 9.23 9.61
C GLY A 259 -9.04 10.47 8.73
N ASP A 260 -8.38 11.59 8.99
CA ASP A 260 -8.48 12.83 8.19
C ASP A 260 -7.99 12.69 6.73
N ARG A 261 -7.23 11.63 6.42
CA ARG A 261 -6.76 11.32 5.06
C ARG A 261 -7.62 10.30 4.34
N LEU A 262 -8.58 9.68 5.02
CA LEU A 262 -9.48 8.65 4.51
C LEU A 262 -10.89 9.19 4.24
N ARG A 263 -11.59 8.52 3.33
CA ARG A 263 -12.86 9.01 2.76
C ARG A 263 -14.08 8.47 3.49
N THR A 264 -14.05 7.20 3.87
CA THR A 264 -15.18 6.47 4.45
C THR A 264 -15.11 6.39 5.97
N GLU A 265 -16.26 6.36 6.64
CA GLU A 265 -16.32 6.28 8.11
C GLU A 265 -15.76 4.95 8.63
N ALA A 266 -16.08 3.82 7.96
CA ALA A 266 -15.50 2.52 8.29
C ALA A 266 -13.97 2.55 8.22
N ALA A 267 -13.39 3.16 7.19
CA ALA A 267 -11.94 3.22 7.06
C ALA A 267 -11.31 4.16 8.08
N ARG A 268 -11.96 5.28 8.42
CA ARG A 268 -11.51 6.18 9.49
C ARG A 268 -11.39 5.44 10.82
N ALA A 269 -12.45 4.74 11.22
CA ALA A 269 -12.44 3.97 12.46
C ALA A 269 -11.34 2.89 12.48
N GLU A 270 -11.18 2.16 11.37
CA GLU A 270 -10.15 1.13 11.26
C GLU A 270 -8.72 1.70 11.23
N ALA A 271 -8.52 2.89 10.67
CA ALA A 271 -7.24 3.57 10.68
C ALA A 271 -6.81 3.99 12.08
N GLU A 272 -7.71 4.57 12.88
CA GLU A 272 -7.40 4.92 14.28
C GLU A 272 -6.95 3.70 15.08
N ARG A 273 -7.66 2.57 14.94
CA ARG A 273 -7.28 1.31 15.59
C ARG A 273 -5.90 0.81 15.14
N ARG A 274 -5.59 0.91 13.84
CA ARG A 274 -4.29 0.49 13.28
C ARG A 274 -3.15 1.43 13.67
N GLN A 275 -3.40 2.75 13.70
CA GLN A 275 -2.43 3.76 14.15
C GLN A 275 -2.04 3.53 15.61
N ALA A 276 -3.01 3.27 16.49
CA ALA A 276 -2.72 2.96 17.90
C ALA A 276 -1.76 1.76 18.07
N SER A 277 -1.89 0.74 17.20
CA SER A 277 -0.96 -0.40 17.20
C SER A 277 0.44 -0.01 16.73
N MET A 278 0.56 0.91 15.78
CA MET A 278 1.85 1.41 15.28
C MET A 278 2.55 2.29 16.30
N GLU A 279 1.80 3.19 16.97
CA GLU A 279 2.32 4.00 18.06
C GLU A 279 2.82 3.14 19.23
N SER A 280 2.04 2.10 19.61
CA SER A 280 2.48 1.14 20.63
C SER A 280 3.76 0.40 20.22
N PHE A 281 3.91 0.02 18.95
CA PHE A 281 5.11 -0.61 18.45
C PHE A 281 6.34 0.33 18.50
N LEU A 282 6.16 1.60 18.13
CA LEU A 282 7.24 2.59 18.20
C LEU A 282 7.66 2.88 19.64
N ASN A 283 6.71 2.96 20.57
CA ASN A 283 7.01 3.14 21.99
C ASN A 283 7.82 1.96 22.55
N GLU A 284 7.45 0.72 22.20
CA GLU A 284 8.21 -0.46 22.63
C GLU A 284 9.62 -0.46 22.01
N LEU A 285 9.74 -0.13 20.73
CA LEU A 285 11.03 0.00 20.05
C LEU A 285 11.95 1.02 20.75
N ASP A 286 11.40 2.17 21.16
CA ASP A 286 12.15 3.19 21.89
C ASP A 286 12.61 2.67 23.27
N LEU A 287 11.77 1.90 23.97
CA LEU A 287 12.12 1.26 25.24
C LEU A 287 13.23 0.21 25.09
N GLU A 288 13.10 -0.68 24.10
CA GLU A 288 14.13 -1.68 23.78
C GLU A 288 15.49 -1.02 23.53
N TRP A 289 15.48 0.09 22.77
CA TRP A 289 16.69 0.86 22.48
C TRP A 289 17.27 1.53 23.73
N LEU A 290 16.40 2.13 24.55
CA LEU A 290 16.80 2.79 25.78
C LEU A 290 17.46 1.81 26.77
N VAL A 291 16.90 0.61 26.94
CA VAL A 291 17.48 -0.44 27.79
C VAL A 291 18.88 -0.84 27.31
N GLY A 292 19.05 -1.05 26.00
CA GLY A 292 20.36 -1.38 25.42
C GLY A 292 21.41 -0.28 25.63
N SER A 293 21.05 0.97 25.32
CA SER A 293 21.95 2.12 25.44
C SER A 293 22.34 2.43 26.89
N GLN A 294 21.41 2.31 27.86
CA GLN A 294 21.74 2.46 29.27
C GLN A 294 22.65 1.35 29.78
N GLY A 295 22.39 0.10 29.38
CA GLY A 295 23.24 -1.04 29.74
C GLY A 295 24.68 -0.85 29.26
N GLU A 296 24.86 -0.39 28.02
CA GLU A 296 26.17 -0.05 27.46
C GLU A 296 26.87 1.05 28.27
N GLN A 297 26.17 2.15 28.56
CA GLN A 297 26.73 3.27 29.33
C GLN A 297 27.16 2.84 30.74
N MET A 298 26.32 2.09 31.45
CA MET A 298 26.63 1.57 32.78
C MET A 298 27.84 0.65 32.77
N PHE A 299 27.94 -0.24 31.76
CA PHE A 299 29.09 -1.13 31.62
C PHE A 299 30.39 -0.35 31.40
N ARG A 300 30.39 0.63 30.49
CA ARG A 300 31.56 1.48 30.22
C ARG A 300 31.98 2.30 31.45
N MET A 301 31.02 2.92 32.16
CA MET A 301 31.31 3.63 33.42
C MET A 301 31.92 2.71 34.49
N GLY A 302 31.48 1.46 34.57
CA GLY A 302 32.06 0.47 35.46
C GLY A 302 33.52 0.14 35.14
N GLN A 303 33.87 0.02 33.85
CA GLN A 303 35.25 -0.20 33.43
C GLN A 303 36.13 1.02 33.72
N ASP A 304 35.66 2.23 33.39
CA ASP A 304 36.39 3.47 33.64
C ASP A 304 36.70 3.64 35.15
N MET A 305 35.75 3.32 36.03
CA MET A 305 35.98 3.36 37.48
C MET A 305 37.00 2.32 37.94
N ALA A 306 36.96 1.10 37.42
CA ALA A 306 37.90 0.04 37.76
C ALA A 306 39.33 0.39 37.33
N ASP A 307 39.49 0.97 36.14
CA ASP A 307 40.78 1.43 35.63
C ASP A 307 41.35 2.56 36.49
N VAL A 308 40.51 3.50 36.94
CA VAL A 308 40.91 4.57 37.87
C VAL A 308 41.33 4.01 39.22
N GLU A 309 40.63 3.02 39.76
CA GLU A 309 40.98 2.38 41.04
C GLU A 309 42.33 1.64 40.95
N ALA A 310 42.55 0.87 39.88
CA ALA A 310 43.81 0.18 39.65
C ALA A 310 44.99 1.16 39.54
N ALA A 311 44.84 2.22 38.74
CA ALA A 311 45.86 3.26 38.60
C ALA A 311 46.17 3.97 39.93
N THR A 312 45.14 4.16 40.77
CA THR A 312 45.32 4.76 42.11
C THR A 312 46.11 3.83 43.03
N GLN A 313 45.80 2.52 43.06
CA GLN A 313 46.54 1.53 43.86
C GLN A 313 48.01 1.43 43.44
N GLU A 314 48.30 1.43 42.14
CA GLU A 314 49.69 1.43 41.64
C GLU A 314 50.48 2.67 42.11
N LEU A 315 49.84 3.85 42.08
CA LEU A 315 50.44 5.09 42.57
C LEU A 315 50.72 5.07 44.07
N GLU A 316 49.82 4.47 44.87
CA GLU A 316 50.01 4.33 46.32
C GLU A 316 51.15 3.36 46.66
N LEU A 317 51.24 2.22 45.95
CA LEU A 317 52.36 1.27 46.08
C LEU A 317 53.71 1.92 45.73
N ALA A 318 53.74 2.75 44.68
CA ALA A 318 54.93 3.49 44.28
C ALA A 318 55.35 4.56 45.32
N ARG A 319 54.40 5.13 46.07
CA ARG A 319 54.67 6.12 47.14
C ARG A 319 55.02 5.48 48.49
N GLY A 320 54.61 4.23 48.73
CA GLY A 320 54.87 3.46 49.95
C GLY A 320 56.17 2.65 49.95
N SER A 321 56.94 2.67 48.86
CA SER A 321 58.27 2.05 48.82
C SER A 321 59.32 2.99 49.45
N PRO A 322 60.03 2.56 50.52
CA PRO A 322 60.93 3.40 51.32
C PRO A 322 62.22 3.86 50.60
#